data_AF-A0A174KGD5-F1
#
_entry.id   AF-A0A174KGD5-F1
#
_cell.length_a   1.000
_cell.length_b   1.000
_cell.length_c   1.000
_cell.angle_alpha   90.00
_cell.angle_beta   90.00
_cell.angle_gamma   90.00
#
_symmetry.space_group_name_H-M   'P 1'
#
loop_
_entity.id
_entity.type
_entity.pdbx_description
1 polymer ?
#
loop_
_entity_poly.entity_id
_entity_poly.type
_entity_poly.pdbx_seq_one_letter_code
_entity_poly.pdbx_strand_id
1 'polypeptide(L)' 'MQDKILELLRARFQSGRRYNLAVANGGAPEEMAEFAARLKAEFPNYEHFWEGVMDATLSVYIGDGVIGGGIQFLD' A
#
# COMPACT_ATOMS: atom_id res chain seq x y z
N MET A 1 6.83 -4.63 -10.07
CA MET A 1 5.92 -5.20 -9.04
C MET A 1 4.88 -4.18 -8.57
N GLN A 2 5.30 -2.97 -8.19
CA GLN A 2 4.41 -1.89 -7.73
C GLN A 2 3.26 -1.57 -8.71
N ASP A 3 3.51 -1.62 -10.02
CA ASP A 3 2.48 -1.36 -11.04
C ASP A 3 1.29 -2.31 -10.94
N LYS A 4 1.56 -3.59 -10.64
CA LYS A 4 0.50 -4.61 -10.53
C LYS A 4 -0.37 -4.36 -9.30
N ILE A 5 0.21 -3.88 -8.21
CA ILE A 5 -0.55 -3.51 -7.01
C ILE A 5 -1.46 -2.33 -7.33
N LEU A 6 -0.94 -1.28 -7.98
CA LEU A 6 -1.75 -0.13 -8.40
C LEU A 6 -2.87 -0.53 -9.38
N GLU A 7 -2.57 -1.39 -10.34
CA GLU A 7 -3.57 -1.92 -11.28
C GLU A 7 -4.72 -2.64 -10.55
N LEU A 8 -4.39 -3.52 -9.60
CA LEU A 8 -5.38 -4.25 -8.81
C LEU A 8 -6.20 -3.32 -7.90
N LEU A 9 -5.55 -2.33 -7.28
CA LEU A 9 -6.22 -1.33 -6.46
C LEU A 9 -7.19 -0.49 -7.30
N ARG A 10 -6.78 -0.02 -8.49
CA ARG A 10 -7.65 0.69 -9.43
C ARG A 10 -8.85 -0.16 -9.83
N ALA A 11 -8.63 -1.43 -10.17
CA ALA A 11 -9.69 -2.34 -10.59
C ALA A 11 -10.75 -2.60 -9.50
N ARG A 12 -10.39 -2.41 -8.22
CA ARG A 12 -11.27 -2.59 -7.07
C ARG A 12 -11.69 -1.27 -6.42
N PHE A 13 -11.24 -0.15 -6.96
CA PHE A 13 -11.50 1.17 -6.39
C PHE A 13 -12.98 1.55 -6.55
N GLN A 14 -13.57 2.10 -5.49
CA GLN A 14 -14.97 2.52 -5.46
C GLN A 14 -15.02 4.04 -5.30
N SER A 15 -15.23 4.74 -6.42
CA SER A 15 -15.32 6.20 -6.42
C SER A 15 -16.47 6.70 -5.54
N GLY A 16 -16.25 7.83 -4.87
CA GLY A 16 -17.24 8.48 -4.00
C GLY A 16 -17.38 7.89 -2.59
N ARG A 17 -16.68 6.78 -2.29
CA ARG A 17 -16.57 6.26 -0.92
C ARG A 17 -15.39 6.88 -0.19
N ARG A 18 -15.52 7.04 1.13
CA ARG A 18 -14.41 7.37 2.02
C ARG A 18 -13.49 6.17 2.14
N TYR A 19 -12.18 6.39 2.21
CA TYR A 19 -11.20 5.32 2.34
C TYR A 19 -9.92 5.76 3.04
N ASN A 20 -9.22 4.79 3.61
CA ASN A 20 -7.83 4.93 4.06
C ASN A 20 -6.90 4.21 3.09
N LEU A 21 -5.64 4.65 3.07
CA LEU A 21 -4.54 3.96 2.42
C LEU A 21 -3.59 3.39 3.46
N ALA A 22 -2.94 2.29 3.10
CA ALA A 22 -1.84 1.74 3.87
C ALA A 22 -0.74 1.22 2.95
N VAL A 23 0.51 1.36 3.37
CA VAL A 23 1.67 0.69 2.79
C VAL A 23 2.45 -0.04 3.87
N ALA A 24 3.04 -1.17 3.52
CA ALA A 24 3.94 -1.88 4.40
C ALA A 24 5.13 -2.48 3.64
N ASN A 25 6.28 -2.56 4.31
CA ASN A 25 7.48 -3.18 3.74
C ASN A 25 8.13 -4.18 4.70
N GLY A 26 8.78 -5.19 4.15
CA GLY A 26 9.63 -6.15 4.87
C GLY A 26 11.09 -5.98 4.47
N GLY A 27 11.73 -4.89 4.89
CA GLY A 27 13.17 -4.64 4.64
C GLY A 27 13.50 -3.79 3.42
N ALA A 28 12.52 -3.07 2.85
CA ALA A 28 12.70 -2.18 1.70
C ALA A 28 12.08 -0.78 1.96
N PRO A 29 12.68 0.03 2.85
CA PRO A 29 12.14 1.34 3.22
C PRO A 29 12.18 2.38 2.09
N GLU A 30 13.22 2.37 1.25
CA GLU A 30 13.34 3.31 0.12
C GLU A 30 12.27 3.05 -0.94
N GLU A 31 12.09 1.78 -1.31
CA GLU A 31 11.04 1.39 -2.25
C GLU A 31 9.64 1.63 -1.67
N MET A 32 9.45 1.50 -0.35
CA MET A 32 8.19 1.89 0.31
C MET A 32 7.91 3.38 0.14
N ALA A 33 8.91 4.25 0.29
CA ALA A 33 8.73 5.69 0.14
C ALA A 33 8.34 6.07 -1.29
N GLU A 34 8.98 5.46 -2.30
CA GLU A 34 8.60 5.62 -3.70
C GLU A 34 7.16 5.16 -3.94
N PHE A 35 6.82 3.96 -3.45
CA PHE A 35 5.49 3.40 -3.64
C PHE A 35 4.40 4.20 -2.93
N ALA A 36 4.68 4.70 -1.73
CA ALA A 36 3.78 5.58 -0.98
C ALA A 36 3.47 6.87 -1.74
N ALA A 37 4.49 7.50 -2.35
CA ALA A 37 4.30 8.70 -3.16
C ALA A 37 3.37 8.43 -4.36
N ARG A 38 3.56 7.30 -5.04
CA ARG A 38 2.73 6.88 -6.17
C ARG A 38 1.29 6.59 -5.75
N LEU A 39 1.08 5.91 -4.62
CA LEU A 39 -0.24 5.61 -4.07
C LEU A 39 -1.02 6.88 -3.70
N LYS A 40 -0.34 7.84 -3.04
CA LYS A 40 -0.93 9.14 -2.68
C LYS A 40 -1.31 9.96 -3.92
N ALA A 41 -0.49 9.91 -4.98
CA ALA A 41 -0.78 10.60 -6.23
C ALA A 41 -1.98 9.98 -6.97
N GLU A 42 -2.09 8.65 -6.95
CA GLU A 42 -3.15 7.92 -7.65
C GLU A 42 -4.50 8.02 -6.93
N PHE A 43 -4.49 7.98 -5.59
CA PHE A 43 -5.69 7.98 -4.76
C PHE A 43 -5.63 9.14 -3.76
N PRO A 44 -5.73 10.41 -4.18
CA PRO A 44 -5.42 11.56 -3.33
C PRO A 44 -6.46 11.88 -2.23
N ASN A 45 -7.65 11.27 -2.30
CA ASN A 45 -8.79 11.62 -1.44
C ASN A 45 -8.96 10.65 -0.26
N TYR A 46 -7.85 10.14 0.27
CA TYR A 46 -7.86 9.29 1.47
C TYR A 46 -8.03 10.12 2.74
N GLU A 47 -8.58 9.52 3.80
CA GLU A 47 -8.66 10.17 5.11
C GLU A 47 -7.38 10.00 5.92
N HIS A 48 -6.90 8.76 5.98
CA HIS A 48 -5.65 8.43 6.64
C HIS A 48 -4.74 7.63 5.72
N PHE A 49 -3.44 7.87 5.88
CA PHE A 49 -2.38 7.09 5.24
C PHE A 49 -1.52 6.46 6.32
N TRP A 50 -1.49 5.13 6.36
CA TRP A 50 -0.75 4.36 7.35
C TRP A 50 0.51 3.74 6.73
N GLU A 51 1.62 3.83 7.46
CA GLU A 51 2.89 3.21 7.09
C GLU A 51 3.23 2.15 8.13
N GLY A 52 3.61 0.96 7.67
CA GLY A 52 3.94 -0.17 8.54
C GLY A 52 5.19 -0.90 8.10
N VAL A 53 5.85 -1.56 9.06
CA VAL A 53 6.89 -2.54 8.78
C VAL A 53 6.29 -3.92 9.01
N MET A 54 6.40 -4.80 8.01
CA MET A 54 5.98 -6.18 8.15
C MET A 54 6.99 -6.89 9.06
N ASP A 55 6.48 -7.39 10.19
CA ASP A 55 7.30 -8.08 11.19
C ASP A 55 7.93 -9.38 10.64
N ALA A 56 9.04 -9.79 11.27
CA ALA A 56 9.88 -10.93 10.89
C ALA A 56 9.12 -12.25 10.78
N THR A 57 8.00 -12.39 11.49
CA THR A 57 7.12 -13.57 11.41
C THR A 57 6.51 -13.76 10.02
N LEU A 58 6.29 -12.67 9.26
CA LEU A 58 5.86 -12.74 7.86
C LEU A 58 7.06 -12.76 6.89
N SER A 59 8.18 -12.12 7.21
CA SER A 59 9.33 -12.06 6.30
C SER A 59 9.95 -13.43 6.03
N VAL A 60 9.91 -14.37 6.99
CA VAL A 60 10.40 -15.75 6.81
C VAL A 60 9.64 -16.53 5.72
N TYR A 61 8.41 -16.14 5.38
CA TYR A 61 7.60 -16.79 4.34
C TYR A 61 7.63 -16.08 2.98
N ILE A 62 7.95 -14.79 2.95
CA ILE A 62 7.79 -13.94 1.77
C ILE A 62 9.14 -13.38 1.27
N GLY A 63 10.21 -13.51 2.05
CA GLY A 63 11.56 -13.06 1.74
C GLY A 63 11.80 -11.59 2.08
N ASP A 64 13.07 -11.16 1.98
CA ASP A 64 13.46 -9.77 2.12
C ASP A 64 13.01 -8.95 0.90
N GLY A 65 12.63 -7.69 1.11
CA GLY A 65 12.29 -6.75 0.04
C GLY A 65 10.81 -6.75 -0.36
N VAL A 66 9.92 -7.28 0.48
CA VAL A 66 8.48 -7.33 0.21
C VAL A 66 7.85 -5.95 0.40
N ILE A 67 6.91 -5.61 -0.49
CA ILE A 67 6.14 -4.37 -0.44
C ILE A 67 4.66 -4.70 -0.64
N GLY A 68 3.82 -4.12 0.22
CA GLY A 68 2.37 -4.20 0.14
C GLY A 68 1.72 -2.83 0.13
N GLY A 69 0.57 -2.73 -0.53
CA GLY A 69 -0.30 -1.56 -0.51
C GLY A 69 -1.76 -1.98 -0.44
N GLY A 70 -2.58 -1.21 0.29
CA GLY A 70 -3.98 -1.53 0.52
C GLY A 70 -4.87 -0.30 0.57
N ILE A 71 -6.13 -0.50 0.21
CA ILE A 71 -7.23 0.46 0.38
C ILE A 71 -8.22 -0.16 1.35
N GLN A 72 -8.55 0.58 2.41
CA GLN A 72 -9.64 0.24 3.32
C GLN A 72 -10.78 1.20 3.08
N PHE A 73 -11.90 0.71 2.53
CA PHE A 73 -13.11 1.53 2.45
C PHE A 73 -13.70 1.72 3.84
N LEU A 74 -14.13 2.94 4.11
CA LEU A 74 -14.85 3.33 5.31
C LEU A 74 -16.33 3.33 4.98
N ASP A 75 -17.13 2.74 5.86
CA ASP A 75 -18.59 2.77 5.79
C ASP A 75 -19.12 4.07 6.41
#